data_AF-A0A2W4QAE3-F1
#
_entry.id   AF-A0A2W4QAE3-F1
#
_cell.length_a   1.000
_cell.length_b   1.000
_cell.length_c   1.000
_cell.angle_alpha   90.00
_cell.angle_beta   90.00
_cell.angle_gamma   90.00
#
_symmetry.space_group_name_H-M   'P 1'
#
loop_
_entity.id
_entity.type
_entity.pdbx_description
1 polymer ?
#
loop_
_entity_poly.entity_id
_entity_poly.type
_entity_poly.pdbx_seq_one_letter_code
_entity_poly.pdbx_strand_id
1 'polypeptide(L)'
;MSATPESFESAFAKAVDLGNKLADKDKDADLWDIADGLLAGAVQYWLYSRQPCGDPRCQDCLPISTAEARVEELRRLVAELAADSEYYHTPTDSNAGRA
;
A
#
# COMPACT_ATOMS: atom_id res chain seq x y z
N MET A 1 -2.13 -15.73 -11.58
CA MET A 1 -3.47 -15.64 -10.96
C MET A 1 -3.75 -14.17 -10.74
N SER A 2 -4.58 -13.55 -11.57
CA SER A 2 -5.08 -12.20 -11.30
C SER A 2 -5.88 -12.26 -10.00
N ALA A 3 -5.57 -11.41 -9.03
CA ALA A 3 -6.41 -11.28 -7.84
C ALA A 3 -7.84 -11.04 -8.32
N THR A 4 -8.78 -11.89 -7.94
CA THR A 4 -10.21 -11.62 -8.19
C THR A 4 -10.51 -10.27 -7.54
N PRO A 5 -11.21 -9.34 -8.22
CA PRO A 5 -11.51 -7.99 -7.70
C PRO A 5 -11.97 -8.00 -6.24
N GLU A 6 -12.75 -9.03 -5.87
CA GLU A 6 -13.26 -9.24 -4.51
C GLU A 6 -12.19 -9.34 -3.42
N SER A 7 -11.03 -9.95 -3.71
CA SER A 7 -9.95 -10.12 -2.75
C SER A 7 -9.18 -8.82 -2.49
N PHE A 8 -9.00 -7.99 -3.52
CA PHE A 8 -8.42 -6.67 -3.40
C PHE A 8 -9.36 -5.74 -2.62
N GLU A 9 -10.61 -5.62 -3.06
CA GLU A 9 -11.62 -4.77 -2.43
C GLU A 9 -11.83 -5.14 -0.96
N SER A 10 -11.88 -6.44 -0.64
CA SER A 10 -12.01 -6.89 0.75
C SER A 10 -10.80 -6.48 1.62
N ALA A 11 -9.58 -6.60 1.09
CA ALA A 11 -8.37 -6.21 1.81
C ALA A 11 -8.32 -4.69 2.02
N PHE A 12 -8.64 -3.92 0.98
CA PHE A 12 -8.71 -2.46 1.04
C PHE A 12 -9.72 -1.98 2.08
N ALA A 13 -10.97 -2.44 2.00
CA ALA A 13 -12.02 -2.04 2.93
C ALA A 13 -11.67 -2.36 4.39
N LYS A 14 -11.07 -3.53 4.64
CA LYS A 14 -10.61 -3.93 5.98
C LYS A 14 -9.47 -3.07 6.50
N ALA A 15 -8.56 -2.62 5.64
CA ALA A 15 -7.47 -1.73 6.03
C ALA A 15 -7.99 -0.36 6.48
N VAL A 16 -8.91 0.23 5.72
CA VAL A 16 -9.56 1.51 6.05
C VAL A 16 -10.37 1.39 7.36
N ASP A 17 -11.20 0.34 7.48
CA ASP A 17 -11.99 0.08 8.69
C ASP A 17 -11.10 -0.10 9.94
N LEU A 18 -9.95 -0.76 9.79
CA LEU A 18 -8.99 -0.88 10.89
C LEU A 18 -8.43 0.48 11.31
N GLY A 19 -8.06 1.35 10.37
CA GLY A 19 -7.57 2.70 10.69
C GLY A 19 -8.61 3.54 11.42
N ASN A 20 -9.86 3.52 10.95
CA ASN A 20 -10.96 4.21 11.63
C ASN A 20 -11.16 3.68 13.06
N LYS A 21 -11.13 2.35 13.25
CA LYS A 21 -11.25 1.73 14.59
C LYS A 21 -10.11 2.11 15.53
N LEU A 22 -8.89 2.23 15.02
CA LEU A 22 -7.73 2.64 15.82
C LEU A 22 -7.87 4.11 16.25
N ALA A 23 -8.26 4.99 15.33
CA ALA A 23 -8.52 6.41 15.60
C ALA A 23 -9.68 6.62 16.59
N ASP A 24 -10.76 5.84 16.47
CA ASP A 24 -11.92 5.94 17.37
C ASP A 24 -11.60 5.50 18.80
N LYS A 25 -10.69 4.52 18.95
CA LYS A 25 -10.32 3.93 20.24
C LYS A 25 -9.44 4.87 21.07
N ASP A 26 -8.58 5.66 20.42
CA ASP A 26 -7.67 6.59 21.06
C ASP A 26 -7.80 7.97 20.42
N LYS A 27 -8.63 8.82 21.02
CA LYS A 27 -8.91 10.16 20.50
C LYS A 27 -7.75 11.14 20.66
N ASP A 28 -6.76 10.78 21.47
CA ASP A 28 -5.56 11.57 21.69
C ASP A 28 -4.39 11.10 20.80
N ALA A 29 -4.55 9.96 20.10
CA ALA A 29 -3.55 9.47 19.17
C ALA A 29 -3.46 10.37 17.92
N ASP A 30 -2.23 10.58 17.45
CA ASP A 30 -2.00 11.23 16.17
C ASP A 30 -2.47 10.29 15.04
N LEU A 31 -3.37 10.78 14.19
CA LEU A 31 -3.83 10.04 13.01
C LEU A 31 -2.67 9.69 12.07
N TRP A 32 -1.61 10.49 12.06
CA TRP A 32 -0.43 10.24 11.24
C TRP A 32 0.36 9.04 11.76
N ASP A 33 0.53 8.92 13.08
CA ASP A 33 1.19 7.75 13.68
C ASP A 33 0.42 6.45 13.38
N ILE A 34 -0.92 6.50 13.44
CA ILE A 34 -1.78 5.38 13.07
C ILE A 34 -1.60 5.03 11.59
N ALA A 35 -1.62 6.03 10.71
CA ALA A 35 -1.46 5.83 9.27
C ALA A 35 -0.08 5.25 8.92
N ASP A 36 0.99 5.77 9.52
CA ASP A 36 2.37 5.28 9.35
C ASP A 36 2.51 3.83 9.83
N GLY A 37 1.90 3.50 10.97
CA GLY A 37 1.86 2.12 11.49
C GLY A 37 1.13 1.16 10.57
N LEU A 38 -0.03 1.56 10.02
CA LEU A 38 -0.77 0.76 9.04
C LEU A 38 0.02 0.57 7.75
N LEU A 39 0.65 1.63 7.24
CA LEU A 39 1.50 1.56 6.05
C LEU A 39 2.69 0.63 6.28
N ALA A 40 3.37 0.73 7.42
CA ALA A 40 4.48 -0.16 7.77
C ALA A 40 4.05 -1.63 7.79
N GLY A 41 2.88 -1.93 8.38
CA GLY A 41 2.30 -3.28 8.37
C GLY A 41 1.96 -3.79 6.97
N ALA A 42 1.37 -2.94 6.13
CA ALA A 42 1.05 -3.26 4.74
C ALA A 42 2.32 -3.55 3.92
N VAL A 43 3.36 -2.72 4.06
CA VAL A 43 4.67 -2.93 3.43
C VAL A 43 5.28 -4.26 3.87
N GLN A 44 5.26 -4.56 5.18
CA GLN A 44 5.78 -5.82 5.71
C GLN A 44 5.06 -7.03 5.12
N TYR A 45 3.72 -7.01 5.09
CA TYR A 45 2.94 -8.11 4.53
C TYR A 45 3.17 -8.26 3.01
N TRP A 46 3.26 -7.15 2.28
CA TRP A 46 3.52 -7.19 0.84
C TRP A 46 4.87 -7.83 0.54
N LEU A 47 5.94 -7.40 1.24
CA LEU A 47 7.28 -7.97 1.08
C LEU A 47 7.32 -9.46 1.46
N TYR A 48 6.60 -9.86 2.52
CA TYR A 48 6.42 -11.26 2.89
C TYR A 48 5.74 -12.07 1.77
N SER A 49 4.67 -11.53 1.17
CA SER A 49 3.92 -12.20 0.10
C SER A 49 4.70 -12.33 -1.21
N ARG A 50 5.79 -11.57 -1.37
CA ARG A 50 6.62 -11.48 -2.58
C ARG A 50 8.04 -12.01 -2.36
N GLN A 51 8.21 -12.98 -1.46
CA GLN A 51 9.50 -13.66 -1.33
C GLN A 51 9.79 -14.51 -2.59
N PRO A 52 11.01 -14.44 -3.15
CA PRO A 52 11.38 -15.27 -4.29
C PRO A 52 11.40 -16.75 -3.89
N CYS A 53 11.10 -17.65 -4.83
CA CYS A 53 10.98 -19.09 -4.56
C CYS A 53 12.31 -19.81 -4.28
N GLY A 54 13.44 -19.11 -4.39
CA GLY A 54 14.80 -19.64 -4.20
C GLY A 54 15.46 -20.21 -5.46
N ASP A 55 14.74 -20.37 -6.57
CA ASP A 55 15.33 -20.74 -7.86
C ASP A 55 15.85 -19.50 -8.60
N PRO A 56 17.18 -19.35 -8.81
CA PRO A 56 17.77 -18.20 -9.50
C PRO A 56 17.38 -18.11 -10.99
N ARG A 57 16.77 -19.17 -11.55
CA ARG A 57 16.34 -19.21 -12.95
C ARG A 57 14.82 -19.01 -13.12
N CYS A 58 14.08 -18.83 -12.03
CA CYS A 58 12.64 -18.60 -12.09
C CYS A 58 12.33 -17.24 -12.72
N GLN A 59 11.76 -17.24 -13.93
CA GLN A 59 11.43 -16.01 -14.66
C GLN A 59 10.37 -15.17 -13.95
N ASP A 60 9.40 -15.80 -13.29
CA ASP A 60 8.35 -15.11 -12.54
C ASP A 60 8.89 -14.35 -11.32
N CYS A 61 10.01 -14.82 -10.75
CA CYS A 61 10.67 -14.17 -9.63
C CYS A 61 11.66 -13.08 -10.06
N LEU A 62 11.99 -12.92 -11.35
CA LEU A 62 12.98 -11.93 -11.80
C LEU A 62 12.70 -10.51 -11.27
N PRO A 63 11.45 -9.99 -11.33
CA PRO A 63 11.14 -8.64 -10.83
C PRO A 63 11.30 -8.46 -9.32
N ILE A 64 11.35 -9.57 -8.55
CA ILE A 64 11.40 -9.58 -7.08
C ILE A 64 12.60 -10.37 -6.54
N SER A 65 13.56 -10.67 -7.42
CA SER A 65 14.65 -11.62 -7.17
C SER A 65 15.65 -11.14 -6.11
N THR A 66 15.77 -9.83 -5.93
CA THR A 66 16.60 -9.20 -4.88
C THR A 66 15.74 -8.34 -3.95
N ALA A 67 16.32 -7.92 -2.82
CA ALA A 67 15.64 -7.00 -1.91
C ALA A 67 15.36 -5.65 -2.58
N GLU A 68 16.33 -5.14 -3.32
CA GLU A 68 16.25 -3.88 -4.06
C GLU A 68 15.18 -3.95 -5.14
N ALA A 69 15.12 -5.06 -5.90
CA ALA A 69 14.11 -5.27 -6.93
C ALA A 69 12.68 -5.31 -6.33
N ARG A 70 12.51 -5.97 -5.17
CA ARG A 70 11.22 -5.95 -4.45
C ARG A 70 10.81 -4.55 -4.03
N VAL A 71 11.75 -3.75 -3.53
CA VAL A 71 11.47 -2.37 -3.12
C VAL A 71 11.15 -1.48 -4.32
N GLU A 72 11.82 -1.67 -5.45
CA GLU A 72 11.50 -0.96 -6.70
C GLU A 72 10.09 -1.29 -7.19
N GLU A 73 9.72 -2.56 -7.21
CA GLU A 73 8.37 -2.99 -7.61
C GLU A 73 7.29 -2.47 -6.63
N LEU A 74 7.58 -2.46 -5.33
CA LEU A 74 6.70 -1.85 -4.33
C LEU A 74 6.50 -0.36 -4.58
N ARG A 75 7.58 0.38 -4.88
CA ARG A 75 7.49 1.83 -5.18
C ARG A 75 6.65 2.09 -6.42
N ARG A 76 6.82 1.29 -7.47
CA ARG A 76 6.00 1.37 -8.68
C ARG A 76 4.51 1.17 -8.36
N LEU A 77 4.19 0.12 -7.60
CA LEU A 77 2.82 -0.16 -7.19
C LEU A 77 2.22 0.96 -6.31
N VAL A 78 3.00 1.48 -5.36
CA VAL A 78 2.54 2.59 -4.51
C VAL A 78 2.24 3.84 -5.33
N ALA A 79 3.04 4.15 -6.34
CA ALA A 79 2.77 5.27 -7.24
C ALA A 79 1.46 5.09 -8.02
N GLU A 80 1.19 3.87 -8.50
CA GLU A 80 -0.05 3.53 -9.19
C GLU A 80 -1.27 3.64 -8.26
N LEU A 81 -1.21 3.01 -7.08
CA LEU A 81 -2.28 3.09 -6.09
C LEU A 81 -2.54 4.51 -5.59
N ALA A 82 -1.49 5.33 -5.48
CA ALA A 82 -1.61 6.73 -5.12
C ALA A 82 -2.33 7.50 -6.23
N ALA A 83 -1.95 7.32 -7.49
CA ALA A 83 -2.59 7.99 -8.63
C ALA A 83 -4.08 7.64 -8.78
N ASP A 84 -4.47 6.42 -8.41
CA ASP A 84 -5.86 5.95 -8.43
C ASP A 84 -6.67 6.37 -7.19
N SER A 85 -6.02 6.97 -6.18
CA SER A 85 -6.69 7.38 -4.94
C SER A 85 -7.58 8.60 -5.13
N GLU A 86 -8.78 8.58 -4.54
CA GLU A 86 -9.67 9.76 -4.46
C GLU A 86 -9.02 10.95 -3.72
N TYR A 87 -7.99 10.69 -2.91
CA TYR A 87 -7.26 11.71 -2.16
C TYR A 87 -5.96 12.17 -2.83
N TYR A 88 -5.65 11.69 -4.05
CA TYR A 88 -4.41 12.05 -4.74
C TYR A 88 -4.32 13.55 -5.06
N HIS A 89 -5.44 14.12 -5.48
CA HIS A 89 -5.62 15.55 -5.69
C HIS A 89 -6.69 16.06 -4.74
N THR A 90 -6.35 17.03 -3.90
CA THR A 90 -7.31 17.66 -2.99
C THR A 90 -7.58 19.10 -3.40
N PRO A 91 -8.82 19.62 -3.23
CA PRO A 91 -9.13 21.02 -3.54
C PRO A 91 -8.28 22.05 -2.77
N THR A 92 -7.68 21.61 -1.67
CA THR A 92 -6.80 22.42 -0.81
C THR A 92 -5.33 22.35 -1.20
N ASP A 93 -4.96 21.58 -2.22
CA ASP A 93 -3.57 21.50 -2.67
C ASP A 93 -3.05 22.88 -3.08
N SER A 94 -1.84 23.22 -2.66
CA SER A 94 -1.24 24.53 -2.94
C SER A 94 -1.06 24.81 -4.45
N ASN A 95 -1.04 23.76 -5.27
CA ASN A 95 -0.93 23.79 -6.72
C ASN A 95 -2.25 23.48 -7.43
N ALA A 96 -3.36 23.26 -6.71
CA ALA A 96 -4.68 23.18 -7.32
C ALA A 96 -5.07 24.58 -7.82
N GLY A 97 -5.19 24.74 -9.13
CA GLY A 97 -5.68 25.98 -9.72
C GLY A 97 -7.11 26.25 -9.23
N ARG A 98 -7.29 27.33 -8.48
CA ARG A 98 -8.62 27.81 -8.11
C ARG A 98 -9.18 28.59 -9.29
N ALA A 99 -10.08 27.97 -10.05
CA ALA A 99 -10.84 28.63 -11.11
C ALA A 99 -11.92 29.54 -10.53
#